data_AF-A0A9E5GG68-F1
#
_entry.id   AF-A0A9E5GG68-F1
#
_cell.length_a   1.000
_cell.length_b   1.000
_cell.length_c   1.000
_cell.angle_alpha   90.00
_cell.angle_beta   90.00
_cell.angle_gamma   90.00
#
_symmetry.space_group_name_H-M   'P 1'
#
loop_
_entity.id
_entity.type
_entity.pdbx_description
1 polymer ?
#
loop_
_entity_poly.entity_id
_entity_poly.type
_entity_poly.pdbx_seq_one_letter_code
_entity_poly.pdbx_strand_id
1 'polypeptide(L)'
;MYWRRGGWEMREILFRGKDCDTKKWHEGYYLFKTVDFVLRYCICERCAGYNYEYHVWPSTVGQFTGITDKKGKKVFEGDIIKHNSTNFVVEFSANHLGFICIDRKHKTRGGFANWRDGNWMRNVSSHLQIIGNIHDNPELLEAKS
;
A
#
# COMPACT_ATOMS: atom_id res chain seq x y z
N MET A 1 5.46 9.42 -23.53
CA MET A 1 4.48 9.26 -24.62
C MET A 1 3.76 7.94 -24.38
N TYR A 2 2.50 7.96 -23.93
CA TYR A 2 1.68 6.75 -23.81
C TYR A 2 0.50 6.88 -24.77
N TRP A 3 0.47 6.01 -25.77
CA TRP A 3 -0.55 5.97 -26.81
C TRP A 3 -1.87 5.45 -26.26
N ARG A 4 -2.95 6.21 -26.49
CA ARG A 4 -4.34 5.76 -26.29
C ARG A 4 -4.88 5.15 -27.58
N ARG A 5 -4.95 3.82 -27.65
CA ARG A 5 -5.92 3.06 -28.47
C ARG A 5 -6.18 1.71 -27.79
N GLY A 6 -7.37 1.55 -27.21
CA GLY A 6 -7.83 0.30 -26.59
C GLY A 6 -7.66 0.22 -25.08
N GLY A 7 -8.40 1.04 -24.32
CA GLY A 7 -9.01 0.78 -22.99
C GLY A 7 -8.26 0.14 -21.82
N TRP A 8 -7.02 -0.34 -21.95
CA TRP A 8 -6.29 -1.05 -20.90
C TRP A 8 -5.20 -0.13 -20.36
N GLU A 9 -5.42 0.45 -19.18
CA GLU A 9 -4.37 1.12 -18.43
C GLU A 9 -3.54 0.05 -17.70
N MET A 10 -2.22 0.04 -17.91
CA MET A 10 -1.34 -0.81 -17.12
C MET A 10 -1.32 -0.30 -15.68
N ARG A 11 -1.61 -1.20 -14.74
CA ARG A 11 -1.46 -0.90 -13.31
C ARG A 11 0.01 -0.60 -13.01
N GLU A 12 0.26 0.51 -12.32
CA GLU A 12 1.58 0.83 -11.78
C GLU A 12 1.99 -0.23 -10.75
N ILE A 13 3.10 -0.92 -11.02
CA ILE A 13 3.71 -1.85 -10.06
C ILE A 13 4.73 -1.06 -9.25
N LEU A 14 4.35 -0.73 -8.03
CA LEU A 14 5.14 0.06 -7.10
C LEU A 14 5.02 -0.55 -5.71
N PHE A 15 6.11 -0.50 -4.95
CA PHE A 15 6.18 -0.94 -3.57
C PHE A 15 6.75 0.18 -2.71
N ARG A 16 6.50 0.09 -1.42
CA ARG A 16 7.23 0.87 -0.41
C ARG A 16 7.83 -0.06 0.63
N GLY A 17 8.85 0.42 1.34
CA GLY A 17 9.45 -0.27 2.47
C GLY A 17 10.20 0.70 3.37
N LYS A 18 10.34 0.33 4.65
CA LYS A 18 11.03 1.14 5.65
C LYS A 18 12.49 0.69 5.77
N ASP A 19 13.40 1.64 5.55
CA ASP A 19 14.85 1.44 5.53
C ASP A 19 15.37 0.96 6.90
N CYS A 20 16.19 -0.08 6.87
CA CYS A 20 16.76 -0.73 8.04
C CYS A 20 17.70 0.18 8.84
N ASP A 21 18.36 1.14 8.20
CA ASP A 21 19.39 2.00 8.79
C ASP A 21 18.78 3.35 9.22
N THR A 22 18.15 4.05 8.27
CA THR A 22 17.65 5.42 8.44
C THR A 22 16.22 5.51 8.95
N LYS A 23 15.48 4.39 8.93
CA LYS A 23 14.05 4.32 9.29
C LYS A 23 13.12 5.14 8.40
N LYS A 24 13.61 5.63 7.26
CA LYS A 24 12.82 6.37 6.27
C LYS A 24 12.05 5.39 5.37
N TRP A 25 10.95 5.87 4.80
CA TRP A 25 10.21 5.14 3.78
C TRP A 25 10.78 5.45 2.40
N HIS A 26 10.92 4.41 1.59
CA HIS A 26 11.29 4.51 0.18
C HIS A 26 10.21 3.86 -0.69
N GLU A 27 9.99 4.41 -1.87
CA GLU A 27 9.06 3.90 -2.88
C GLU A 27 9.83 3.50 -4.13
N GLY A 28 9.50 2.35 -4.72
CA GLY A 28 10.20 1.86 -5.90
C GLY A 28 9.88 0.40 -6.23
N TYR A 29 10.78 -0.23 -6.97
CA TYR A 29 10.68 -1.64 -7.32
C TYR A 29 11.17 -2.50 -6.15
N TYR A 30 10.39 -3.51 -5.81
CA TYR A 30 10.79 -4.49 -4.80
C TYR A 30 11.71 -5.55 -5.40
N LEU A 31 12.88 -5.73 -4.80
CA LEU A 31 13.92 -6.63 -5.27
C LEU A 31 14.45 -7.46 -4.10
N PHE A 32 14.94 -8.65 -4.40
CA PHE A 32 15.70 -9.47 -3.47
C PHE A 32 17.06 -9.78 -4.08
N LYS A 33 18.11 -9.73 -3.25
CA LYS A 33 19.48 -10.06 -3.67
C LYS A 33 20.23 -10.74 -2.55
N THR A 34 21.18 -11.58 -2.92
CA THR A 34 22.11 -12.20 -1.96
C THR A 34 23.40 -11.39 -1.95
N VAL A 35 23.81 -10.93 -0.77
CA VAL A 35 25.09 -10.24 -0.55
C VAL A 35 25.79 -10.98 0.59
N ASP A 36 27.00 -11.47 0.35
CA ASP A 36 27.78 -12.24 1.33
C ASP A 36 27.00 -13.43 1.91
N PHE A 37 26.30 -14.18 1.06
CA PHE A 37 25.42 -15.31 1.42
C PHE A 37 24.20 -14.94 2.29
N VAL A 38 23.91 -13.65 2.46
CA VAL A 38 22.74 -13.17 3.20
C VAL A 38 21.71 -12.60 2.23
N LEU A 39 20.46 -13.07 2.34
CA LEU A 39 19.33 -12.54 1.60
C LEU A 39 18.96 -11.13 2.10
N ARG A 40 18.98 -10.15 1.20
CA ARG A 40 18.57 -8.77 1.44
C ARG A 40 17.33 -8.43 0.64
N TYR A 41 16.46 -7.65 1.25
CA TYR A 41 15.22 -7.15 0.69
C TYR A 41 15.35 -5.66 0.43
N CYS A 42 15.10 -5.24 -0.81
CA CYS A 42 15.42 -3.88 -1.25
C CYS A 42 14.25 -3.20 -1.94
N ILE A 43 14.14 -1.89 -1.70
CA ILE A 43 13.39 -0.99 -2.56
C ILE A 43 14.39 -0.28 -3.46
N CYS A 44 14.17 -0.37 -4.77
CA CYS A 44 14.97 0.31 -5.78
C CYS A 44 14.19 1.48 -6.36
N GLU A 45 14.62 2.69 -5.99
CA GLU A 45 14.07 3.94 -6.50
C GLU A 45 14.87 4.39 -7.73
N ARG A 46 14.17 4.73 -8.81
CA ARG A 46 14.80 5.31 -10.00
C ARG A 46 14.69 6.82 -9.95
N CYS A 47 15.79 7.51 -9.67
CA CYS A 47 15.83 8.96 -9.58
C CYS A 47 17.01 9.52 -10.41
N ALA A 48 16.73 10.54 -11.23
CA ALA A 48 17.72 11.21 -12.09
C ALA A 48 18.57 10.27 -12.98
N GLY A 49 17.99 9.16 -13.44
CA GLY A 49 18.69 8.18 -14.28
C GLY A 49 19.53 7.15 -13.51
N TYR A 50 19.60 7.26 -12.19
CA TYR A 50 20.28 6.32 -11.30
C TYR A 50 19.29 5.43 -10.56
N ASN A 51 19.76 4.24 -10.18
CA ASN A 51 19.05 3.31 -9.31
C ASN A 51 19.63 3.44 -7.90
N TYR A 52 18.78 3.81 -6.95
CA TYR A 52 19.11 3.86 -5.53
C TYR A 52 18.47 2.67 -4.83
N GLU A 53 19.29 1.83 -4.22
CA GLU A 53 18.83 0.62 -3.55
C GLU A 53 18.87 0.80 -2.04
N TYR A 54 17.71 0.67 -1.40
CA TYR A 54 17.53 0.80 0.04
C TYR A 54 17.28 -0.57 0.65
N HIS A 55 18.07 -0.98 1.63
CA HIS A 55 17.83 -2.21 2.38
C HIS A 55 16.70 -1.97 3.38
N VAL A 56 15.58 -2.69 3.22
CA VAL A 56 14.35 -2.45 3.98
C VAL A 56 13.99 -3.65 4.85
N TRP A 57 13.21 -3.38 5.89
CA TRP A 57 12.62 -4.46 6.67
C TRP A 57 11.56 -5.20 5.85
N PRO A 58 11.67 -6.53 5.69
CA PRO A 58 10.76 -7.29 4.83
C PRO A 58 9.30 -7.18 5.30
N SER A 59 9.08 -7.11 6.61
CA SER A 59 7.76 -6.97 7.24
C SER A 59 7.08 -5.64 6.98
N THR A 60 7.80 -4.64 6.46
CA THR A 60 7.25 -3.30 6.15
C THR A 60 6.97 -3.11 4.67
N VAL A 61 7.29 -4.10 3.84
CA VAL A 61 7.08 -4.02 2.41
C VAL A 61 5.58 -4.07 2.11
N GLY A 62 5.08 -3.05 1.43
CA GLY A 62 3.69 -2.96 1.03
C GLY A 62 3.54 -2.59 -0.44
N GLN A 63 2.64 -3.26 -1.16
CA GLN A 63 2.37 -2.96 -2.56
C GLN A 63 1.42 -1.76 -2.68
N PHE A 64 1.66 -0.90 -3.67
CA PHE A 64 0.73 0.13 -4.09
C PHE A 64 -0.56 -0.52 -4.64
N THR A 65 -1.70 -0.11 -4.11
CA THR A 65 -3.01 -0.65 -4.50
C THR A 65 -3.43 -0.26 -5.92
N GLY A 66 -2.82 0.77 -6.51
CA GLY A 66 -3.23 1.36 -7.78
C GLY A 66 -4.18 2.56 -7.64
N ILE A 67 -4.53 2.97 -6.41
CA ILE A 67 -5.43 4.10 -6.15
C ILE A 67 -4.82 5.11 -5.18
N THR A 68 -5.26 6.36 -5.28
CA THR A 68 -4.88 7.43 -4.38
C THR A 68 -6.03 7.82 -3.43
N ASP A 69 -5.67 8.39 -2.29
CA ASP A 69 -6.62 9.01 -1.38
C ASP A 69 -7.10 10.37 -1.91
N LYS A 70 -7.98 11.06 -1.16
CA LYS A 70 -8.56 12.34 -1.59
C LYS A 70 -7.54 13.48 -1.75
N LYS A 71 -6.33 13.31 -1.20
CA LYS A 71 -5.21 14.27 -1.30
C LYS A 71 -4.22 13.86 -2.39
N GLY A 72 -4.51 12.83 -3.17
CA GLY A 72 -3.62 12.30 -4.19
C GLY A 72 -2.48 11.44 -3.64
N LYS A 73 -2.50 11.08 -2.35
CA LYS A 73 -1.48 10.21 -1.75
C LYS A 73 -1.76 8.76 -2.16
N LYS A 74 -0.73 8.06 -2.65
CA LYS A 74 -0.80 6.64 -3.01
C LYS A 74 -1.19 5.79 -1.79
N VAL A 75 -2.17 4.92 -1.96
CA VAL A 75 -2.61 3.97 -0.92
C VAL A 75 -1.83 2.67 -1.09
N PHE A 76 -1.11 2.26 -0.05
CA PHE A 76 -0.33 1.02 -0.01
C PHE A 76 -0.92 0.03 0.99
N GLU A 77 -0.54 -1.22 0.85
CA GLU A 77 -0.74 -2.22 1.91
C GLU A 77 -0.18 -1.73 3.25
N GLY A 78 -0.91 -2.02 4.33
CA GLY A 78 -0.63 -1.57 5.69
C GLY A 78 -1.02 -0.10 5.97
N ASP A 79 -1.53 0.66 5.00
CA ASP A 79 -2.13 1.97 5.30
C ASP A 79 -3.39 1.82 6.15
N ILE A 80 -3.58 2.80 7.05
CA ILE A 80 -4.76 2.93 7.90
C ILE A 80 -5.64 4.03 7.31
N ILE A 81 -6.86 3.67 6.97
CA ILE A 81 -7.86 4.54 6.37
C ILE A 81 -8.95 4.81 7.37
N LYS A 82 -9.32 6.08 7.51
CA LYS A 82 -10.47 6.48 8.32
C LYS A 82 -11.73 6.57 7.46
N HIS A 83 -12.78 5.89 7.87
CA HIS A 83 -14.11 6.06 7.30
C HIS A 83 -15.14 6.10 8.44
N ASN A 84 -15.85 7.24 8.55
CA ASN A 84 -16.69 7.57 9.70
C ASN A 84 -15.91 7.44 11.04
N SER A 85 -16.41 6.61 11.94
CA SER A 85 -15.84 6.38 13.28
C SER A 85 -14.93 5.14 13.34
N THR A 86 -14.64 4.52 12.19
CA THR A 86 -13.85 3.27 12.13
C THR A 86 -12.56 3.47 11.34
N ASN A 87 -11.49 2.87 11.85
CA ASN A 87 -10.19 2.78 11.20
C ASN A 87 -10.04 1.40 10.56
N PHE A 88 -9.67 1.37 9.29
CA PHE A 88 -9.47 0.16 8.52
C PHE A 88 -8.02 0.03 8.08
N VAL A 89 -7.50 -1.19 8.04
CA VAL A 89 -6.18 -1.51 7.48
C VAL A 89 -6.33 -2.03 6.06
N VAL A 90 -5.51 -1.53 5.14
CA VAL A 90 -5.42 -2.04 3.77
C VAL A 90 -4.61 -3.34 3.73
N GLU A 91 -5.20 -4.41 3.23
CA GLU A 91 -4.58 -5.75 3.16
C GLU A 91 -4.90 -6.45 1.83
N PHE A 92 -3.99 -7.29 1.32
CA PHE A 92 -4.31 -8.16 0.19
C PHE A 92 -5.11 -9.39 0.65
N SER A 93 -6.20 -9.71 -0.05
CA SER A 93 -7.01 -10.90 0.22
C SER A 93 -7.05 -11.83 -0.98
N ALA A 94 -6.42 -12.99 -0.87
CA ALA A 94 -6.48 -14.04 -1.88
C ALA A 94 -7.93 -14.49 -2.17
N ASN A 95 -8.77 -14.56 -1.13
CA ASN A 95 -10.19 -14.94 -1.26
C ASN A 95 -11.02 -13.94 -2.10
N HIS A 96 -10.57 -12.68 -2.19
CA HIS A 96 -11.25 -11.63 -2.98
C HIS A 96 -10.41 -11.18 -4.18
N LEU A 97 -9.27 -11.83 -4.43
CA LEU A 97 -8.34 -11.55 -5.52
C LEU A 97 -7.93 -10.06 -5.60
N GLY A 98 -7.77 -9.38 -4.46
CA GLY A 98 -7.50 -7.95 -4.44
C GLY A 98 -7.29 -7.37 -3.05
N PHE A 99 -7.03 -6.05 -3.00
CA PHE A 99 -6.88 -5.31 -1.76
C PHE A 99 -8.24 -5.05 -1.11
N ILE A 100 -8.28 -5.20 0.22
CA ILE A 100 -9.45 -4.98 1.06
C ILE A 100 -9.12 -4.10 2.27
N CYS A 101 -10.14 -3.62 2.97
CA CYS A 101 -10.06 -2.81 4.18
C CYS A 101 -10.61 -3.64 5.33
N ILE A 102 -9.77 -3.90 6.32
CA ILE A 102 -10.13 -4.75 7.45
C ILE A 102 -10.25 -3.88 8.69
N ASP A 103 -11.38 -3.98 9.38
CA ASP A 103 -11.48 -3.53 10.76
C ASP A 103 -10.85 -4.62 11.63
N ARG A 104 -9.57 -4.43 11.97
CA ARG A 104 -8.84 -5.39 12.81
C ARG A 104 -9.40 -5.48 14.22
N LYS A 105 -10.09 -4.44 14.73
CA LYS A 105 -10.66 -4.41 16.09
C LYS A 105 -11.83 -5.38 16.20
N HIS A 106 -12.76 -5.31 15.26
CA HIS A 106 -13.95 -6.16 15.28
C HIS A 106 -13.79 -7.44 14.44
N LYS A 107 -12.62 -7.62 13.80
CA LYS A 107 -12.35 -8.67 12.80
C LYS A 107 -13.42 -8.72 11.72
N THR A 108 -14.12 -7.60 11.52
CA THR A 108 -15.13 -7.45 10.49
C THR A 108 -14.44 -6.91 9.25
N ARG A 109 -14.92 -7.37 8.10
CA ARG A 109 -14.51 -6.75 6.85
C ARG A 109 -15.24 -5.42 6.77
N GLY A 110 -14.50 -4.33 6.63
CA GLY A 110 -15.05 -3.17 5.92
C GLY A 110 -15.22 -3.62 4.49
N GLY A 111 -16.40 -4.16 4.17
CA GLY A 111 -16.63 -4.83 2.90
C GLY A 111 -16.17 -3.94 1.74
N PHE A 112 -15.19 -4.42 0.98
CA PHE A 112 -15.15 -4.11 -0.45
C PHE A 112 -16.31 -4.89 -1.04
N ALA A 113 -17.50 -4.30 -1.02
CA ALA A 113 -18.64 -4.88 -1.70
C ALA A 113 -18.26 -5.03 -3.18
N ASN A 114 -18.03 -6.28 -3.57
CA ASN A 114 -18.15 -6.83 -4.90
C ASN A 114 -17.25 -6.24 -5.98
N TRP A 115 -16.19 -7.00 -6.29
CA TRP A 115 -15.54 -7.07 -7.60
C TRP A 115 -16.57 -7.21 -8.76
N ARG A 116 -17.81 -7.63 -8.49
CA ARG A 116 -18.88 -7.78 -9.48
C ARG A 116 -19.48 -6.49 -10.04
N ASP A 117 -19.46 -5.38 -9.30
CA ASP A 117 -20.24 -4.20 -9.70
C ASP A 117 -19.40 -3.02 -10.22
N GLY A 118 -18.07 -3.14 -10.27
CA GLY A 118 -17.17 -2.21 -10.99
C GLY A 118 -17.21 -0.73 -10.58
N ASN A 119 -18.02 -0.35 -9.58
CA ASN A 119 -18.43 1.05 -9.39
C ASN A 119 -17.97 1.69 -8.07
N TRP A 120 -17.30 0.98 -7.17
CA TRP A 120 -16.74 1.60 -5.96
C TRP A 120 -15.32 2.11 -6.17
N MET A 121 -14.39 1.37 -6.80
CA MET A 121 -13.00 1.81 -6.94
C MET A 121 -12.79 3.13 -7.71
N ARG A 122 -13.77 3.56 -8.53
CA ARG A 122 -13.71 4.81 -9.29
C ARG A 122 -14.19 6.05 -8.51
N ASN A 123 -15.03 5.87 -7.48
CA ASN A 123 -15.56 6.96 -6.65
C ASN A 123 -14.94 7.04 -5.23
N VAL A 124 -14.20 6.00 -4.84
CA VAL A 124 -13.66 5.82 -3.49
C VAL A 124 -12.52 6.78 -3.17
N SER A 125 -11.66 7.15 -4.14
CA SER A 125 -10.55 8.09 -3.90
C SER A 125 -10.98 9.38 -3.22
N SER A 126 -12.15 9.93 -3.59
CA SER A 126 -12.70 11.16 -3.00
C SER A 126 -13.07 11.05 -1.50
N HIS A 127 -13.32 9.85 -1.01
CA HIS A 127 -13.73 9.60 0.39
C HIS A 127 -12.64 8.93 1.23
N LEU A 128 -11.59 8.39 0.60
CA LEU A 128 -10.46 7.81 1.33
C LEU A 128 -9.60 8.89 1.96
N GLN A 129 -9.30 8.69 3.23
CA GLN A 129 -8.31 9.47 3.96
C GLN A 129 -7.35 8.52 4.66
N ILE A 130 -6.10 8.51 4.19
CA ILE A 130 -5.02 7.86 4.91
C ILE A 130 -4.74 8.68 6.17
N ILE A 131 -4.75 8.03 7.34
CA ILE A 131 -4.48 8.66 8.64
C ILE A 131 -3.18 8.15 9.30
N GLY A 132 -2.59 7.08 8.75
CA GLY A 132 -1.36 6.48 9.26
C GLY A 132 -1.07 5.16 8.57
N ASN A 133 -0.14 4.37 9.11
CA ASN A 133 0.09 2.98 8.70
C ASN A 133 0.37 2.11 9.92
N ILE A 134 0.27 0.79 9.77
CA ILE A 134 0.41 -0.17 10.88
C ILE A 134 1.81 -0.21 11.53
N HIS A 135 2.84 0.34 10.87
CA HIS A 135 4.21 0.31 11.37
C HIS A 135 4.59 1.59 12.12
N ASP A 136 4.10 2.76 11.68
CA ASP A 136 4.38 4.04 12.31
C ASP A 136 3.28 4.48 13.29
N ASN A 137 2.06 3.99 13.10
CA ASN A 137 0.89 4.40 13.87
C ASN A 137 0.08 3.21 14.43
N PRO A 138 0.71 2.26 15.16
CA PRO A 138 0.00 1.14 15.76
C PRO A 138 -1.11 1.61 16.74
N GLU A 139 -0.93 2.77 17.38
CA GLU A 139 -1.88 3.37 18.32
C GLU A 139 -3.23 3.70 17.68
N LEU A 140 -3.29 3.86 16.35
CA LEU A 140 -4.55 4.11 15.63
C LEU A 140 -5.45 2.86 15.55
N LEU A 141 -4.94 1.69 15.92
CA LEU A 141 -5.69 0.43 16.00
C LEU A 141 -6.08 0.07 17.44
N GLU A 142 -5.48 0.73 18.42
CA GLU A 142 -5.79 0.54 19.83
C GLU A 142 -7.09 1.28 20.19
N ALA A 143 -7.95 0.66 20.99
CA ALA A 143 -9.14 1.34 21.49
C ALA A 143 -8.68 2.42 22.48
N LYS A 144 -9.14 3.67 22.30
CA LYS A 144 -9.13 4.63 23.40
C LYS A 144 -10.02 4.03 24.49
N SER A 145 -9.41 3.66 25.61
CA SER A 145 -10.09 3.27 26.86
C SER A 145 -10.89 4.43 27.43
#